data_AF-A0A7Y3L0Z1-F1
#
_entry.id   AF-A0A7Y3L0Z1-F1
#
_cell.length_a   1.000
_cell.length_b   1.000
_cell.length_c   1.000
_cell.angle_alpha   90.00
_cell.angle_beta   90.00
_cell.angle_gamma   90.00
#
_symmetry.space_group_name_H-M   'P 1'
#
loop_
_entity.id
_entity.type
_entity.pdbx_description
1 polymer ?
#
loop_
_entity_poly.entity_id
_entity_poly.type
_entity_poly.pdbx_seq_one_letter_code
_entity_poly.pdbx_strand_id
1 'polypeptide(L)'
;MNWRNRWVFWGFAAAVLALVSIPSVEWIKTLHDYAKFAEGWEPAPLKPSRTTFTPREGRIVPDEEPALVPVEFRHKAVRAKSVELVGDFNAWSPGLLKMRRNPRGTWSIVVPVPPGPCKYLYLVDGKPELDTETGTADGPQRRRVSERSVK
;
A
#
# COMPACT_ATOMS: atom_id res chain seq x y z
N MET A 1 39.18 52.48 -38.68
CA MET A 1 38.44 51.93 -37.52
C MET A 1 37.11 51.41 -38.05
N ASN A 2 37.04 50.12 -38.37
CA ASN A 2 36.15 49.63 -39.42
C ASN A 2 34.76 49.25 -38.87
N TRP A 3 33.75 50.00 -39.29
CA TRP A 3 32.34 49.96 -38.85
C TRP A 3 31.68 48.57 -38.96
N ARG A 4 32.21 47.70 -39.82
CA ARG A 4 31.66 46.37 -40.14
C ARG A 4 31.70 45.37 -38.96
N ASN A 5 32.57 45.59 -37.97
CA ASN A 5 32.68 44.71 -36.79
C ASN A 5 31.75 45.09 -35.63
N ARG A 6 31.16 46.30 -35.64
CA ARG A 6 30.21 46.71 -34.59
C ARG A 6 28.92 45.90 -34.68
N TRP A 7 28.46 45.61 -35.88
CA TRP A 7 27.24 44.82 -36.11
C TRP A 7 27.40 43.34 -35.73
N VAL A 8 28.60 42.78 -35.94
CA VAL A 8 28.90 41.39 -35.53
C VAL A 8 29.02 41.30 -34.00
N PHE A 9 29.63 42.30 -33.35
CA PHE A 9 29.74 42.36 -31.89
C PHE A 9 28.38 42.55 -31.22
N TRP A 10 27.53 43.46 -31.73
CA TRP A 10 26.16 43.63 -31.25
C TRP A 10 25.28 42.40 -31.52
N GLY A 11 25.47 41.70 -32.65
CA GLY A 11 24.78 40.44 -32.94
C GLY A 11 25.14 39.30 -31.99
N PHE A 12 26.43 39.14 -31.66
CA PHE A 12 26.89 38.14 -30.69
C PHE A 12 26.46 38.48 -29.26
N ALA A 13 26.49 39.76 -28.87
CA ALA A 13 26.04 40.20 -27.55
C ALA A 13 24.54 39.94 -27.34
N ALA A 14 23.69 40.17 -28.34
CA ALA A 14 22.27 39.87 -28.28
C ALA A 14 21.98 38.36 -28.20
N ALA A 15 22.77 37.53 -28.90
CA ALA A 15 22.63 36.07 -28.85
C ALA A 15 23.02 35.48 -27.47
N VAL A 16 24.06 36.02 -26.83
CA VAL A 16 24.44 35.61 -25.47
C VAL A 16 23.43 36.10 -24.43
N LEU A 17 22.86 37.30 -24.60
CA LEU A 17 21.76 37.79 -23.77
C LEU A 17 20.51 36.93 -23.92
N ALA A 18 20.17 36.45 -25.11
CA ALA A 18 19.06 35.53 -25.33
C ALA A 18 19.30 34.13 -24.73
N LEU A 19 20.57 33.67 -24.65
CA LEU A 19 20.91 32.37 -24.05
C LEU A 19 20.98 32.39 -22.51
N VAL A 20 21.32 33.53 -21.90
CA VAL A 20 21.34 33.69 -20.42
C VAL A 20 20.00 34.25 -19.89
N SER A 21 19.16 34.81 -20.76
CA SER A 21 17.82 35.35 -20.43
C SER A 21 16.68 34.36 -20.73
N ILE A 22 16.91 33.07 -20.51
CA ILE A 22 15.84 32.12 -20.25
C ILE A 22 16.08 31.50 -18.87
N PRO A 23 15.87 32.24 -17.76
CA PRO A 23 15.56 31.59 -16.51
C PRO A 23 14.12 31.07 -16.65
N SER A 24 13.98 29.81 -17.04
CA SER A 24 12.89 28.97 -16.58
C SER A 24 11.45 29.46 -16.87
N VAL A 25 11.03 29.40 -18.14
CA VAL A 25 9.61 29.55 -18.54
C VAL A 25 8.73 28.38 -18.05
N GLU A 26 9.32 27.38 -17.39
CA GLU A 26 8.60 26.34 -16.65
C GLU A 26 8.31 26.70 -15.18
N TRP A 27 8.91 27.76 -14.61
CA TRP A 27 8.75 28.10 -13.18
C TRP A 27 7.86 29.31 -12.88
N ILE A 28 7.43 30.05 -13.90
CA ILE A 28 6.54 31.22 -13.69
C ILE A 28 5.07 30.78 -13.61
N LYS A 29 4.73 29.63 -14.18
CA LYS A 29 3.35 29.10 -14.14
C LYS A 29 2.97 28.57 -12.75
N THR A 30 3.94 28.06 -11.98
CA THR A 30 3.71 27.49 -10.65
C THR A 30 3.71 28.53 -9.53
N LEU A 31 4.36 29.67 -9.72
CA LEU A 31 4.41 30.76 -8.73
C LEU A 31 3.08 31.51 -8.60
N HIS A 32 2.30 31.64 -9.68
CA HIS A 32 0.98 32.27 -9.62
C HIS A 32 -0.03 31.38 -8.86
N ASP A 33 0.07 30.06 -9.01
CA ASP A 33 -0.76 29.11 -8.26
C ASP A 33 -0.45 29.14 -6.76
N TYR A 34 0.81 29.39 -6.39
CA TYR A 34 1.23 29.51 -5.00
C TYR A 34 0.77 30.82 -4.34
N ALA A 35 0.74 31.93 -5.10
CA ALA A 35 0.27 33.23 -4.59
C ALA A 35 -1.24 33.22 -4.26
N LYS A 36 -2.05 32.50 -5.04
CA LYS A 36 -3.48 32.28 -4.73
C LYS A 36 -3.72 31.56 -3.40
N PHE A 37 -2.75 30.77 -2.95
CA PHE A 37 -2.81 30.06 -1.67
C PHE A 37 -2.44 30.95 -0.47
N ALA A 38 -1.63 32.00 -0.68
CA ALA A 38 -1.14 32.87 0.37
C ALA A 38 -2.08 34.04 0.70
N GLU A 39 -2.84 34.56 -0.27
CA GLU A 39 -3.79 35.67 -0.05
C GLU A 39 -5.22 35.22 0.33
N GLY A 40 -5.56 33.94 0.16
CA GLY A 40 -6.92 33.41 0.37
C GLY A 40 -7.16 32.74 1.73
N TRP A 41 -6.44 33.13 2.78
CA TRP A 41 -6.71 32.66 4.15
C TRP A 41 -7.92 33.39 4.73
N GLU A 42 -9.11 32.94 4.36
CA GLU A 42 -10.18 32.85 5.36
C GLU A 42 -10.22 31.39 5.78
N PRO A 43 -9.94 31.05 7.06
CA PRO A 43 -10.17 29.70 7.51
C PRO A 43 -11.67 29.50 7.41
N ALA A 44 -12.13 28.86 6.33
CA ALA A 44 -13.51 28.43 6.21
C ALA A 44 -13.83 27.75 7.54
N PRO A 45 -14.82 28.23 8.31
CA PRO A 45 -15.14 27.60 9.57
C PRO A 45 -15.42 26.15 9.23
N LEU A 46 -14.50 25.26 9.63
CA LEU A 46 -14.68 23.84 9.46
C LEU A 46 -15.99 23.56 10.17
N LYS A 47 -17.07 23.39 9.40
CA LYS A 47 -18.33 22.90 9.94
C LYS A 47 -17.90 21.65 10.70
N PRO A 48 -18.09 21.59 12.04
CA PRO A 48 -17.73 20.39 12.75
C PRO A 48 -18.47 19.29 12.01
N SER A 49 -17.74 18.35 11.43
CA SER A 49 -18.28 17.07 11.00
C SER A 49 -18.64 16.35 12.29
N ARG A 50 -19.72 16.81 12.92
CA ARG A 50 -20.50 15.94 13.78
C ARG A 50 -21.03 14.89 12.83
N THR A 51 -20.28 13.79 12.74
CA THR A 51 -20.88 12.50 12.45
C THR A 51 -21.80 12.22 13.63
N THR A 52 -22.98 12.85 13.63
CA THR A 52 -24.08 12.39 14.47
C THR A 52 -24.46 11.06 13.85
N PHE A 53 -23.79 10.01 14.31
CA PHE A 53 -24.33 8.67 14.22
C PHE A 53 -25.60 8.71 15.08
N THR A 54 -26.73 9.10 14.50
CA THR A 54 -28.02 8.81 15.10
C THR A 54 -28.15 7.29 15.01
N PRO A 55 -28.09 6.55 16.14
CA PRO A 55 -28.44 5.15 16.08
C PRO A 55 -29.88 5.13 15.61
N ARG A 56 -30.13 4.58 14.43
CA ARG A 56 -31.50 4.30 14.01
C ARG A 56 -31.96 3.15 14.88
N GLU A 57 -32.56 3.50 16.02
CA GLU A 57 -33.33 2.58 16.86
C GLU A 57 -34.24 1.76 15.93
N GLY A 58 -33.98 0.46 15.82
CA GLY A 58 -34.86 -0.46 15.07
C GLY A 58 -34.43 -0.86 13.66
N ARG A 59 -33.19 -0.61 13.20
CA ARG A 59 -32.63 -1.51 12.17
C ARG A 59 -32.00 -2.68 12.91
N ILE A 60 -32.58 -3.87 12.76
CA ILE A 60 -31.87 -5.14 12.98
C ILE A 60 -30.69 -5.13 12.01
N VAL A 61 -29.58 -4.54 12.42
CA VAL A 61 -28.27 -5.00 11.99
C VAL A 61 -28.15 -6.38 12.61
N PRO A 62 -27.85 -7.44 11.84
CA PRO A 62 -27.19 -8.60 12.41
C PRO A 62 -25.91 -8.08 13.07
N ASP A 63 -26.04 -7.75 14.35
CA ASP A 63 -24.99 -7.26 15.23
C ASP A 63 -24.02 -8.41 15.49
N GLU A 64 -22.76 -8.04 15.68
CA GLU A 64 -21.55 -8.89 15.66
C GLU A 64 -21.04 -9.25 14.26
N GLU A 65 -20.51 -8.25 13.52
CA GLU A 65 -19.32 -8.59 12.71
C GLU A 65 -18.29 -9.18 13.69
N PRO A 66 -17.86 -10.44 13.49
CA PRO A 66 -17.10 -11.13 14.52
C PRO A 66 -15.77 -10.41 14.70
N ALA A 67 -15.45 -10.05 15.94
CA ALA A 67 -14.22 -9.34 16.27
C ALA A 67 -13.03 -10.15 15.74
N LEU A 68 -12.26 -9.56 14.83
CA LEU A 68 -11.11 -10.23 14.24
C LEU A 68 -10.04 -10.48 15.31
N VAL A 69 -9.57 -11.72 15.40
CA VAL A 69 -8.52 -12.12 16.33
C VAL A 69 -7.17 -12.06 15.59
N PRO A 70 -6.15 -11.36 16.12
CA PRO A 70 -4.81 -11.39 15.54
C PRO A 70 -4.18 -12.76 15.81
N VAL A 71 -3.92 -13.53 14.74
CA VAL A 71 -3.34 -14.86 14.82
C VAL A 71 -1.95 -14.84 14.19
N GLU A 72 -0.95 -15.31 14.96
CA GLU A 72 0.39 -15.54 14.43
C GLU A 72 0.46 -16.89 13.71
N PHE A 73 0.85 -16.86 12.44
CA PHE A 73 1.19 -18.04 11.63
C PHE A 73 2.69 -18.16 11.53
N ARG A 74 3.22 -19.38 11.69
CA ARG A 74 4.65 -19.67 11.64
C ARG A 74 4.92 -20.91 10.80
N HIS A 75 5.95 -20.84 9.96
CA HIS A 75 6.38 -21.98 9.13
C HIS A 75 7.91 -22.09 9.11
N LYS A 76 8.44 -23.30 9.24
CA LYS A 76 9.90 -23.52 9.24
C LYS A 76 10.38 -23.91 7.84
N ALA A 77 11.01 -22.96 7.15
CA ALA A 77 11.53 -23.17 5.80
C ALA A 77 12.89 -22.49 5.62
N VAL A 78 13.96 -23.20 6.02
CA VAL A 78 15.33 -22.64 6.08
C VAL A 78 15.87 -22.29 4.70
N ARG A 79 15.50 -23.06 3.66
CA ARG A 79 15.99 -22.89 2.28
C ARG A 79 15.08 -22.06 1.39
N ALA A 80 13.92 -21.62 1.89
CA ALA A 80 12.97 -20.83 1.13
C ALA A 80 13.51 -19.43 0.82
N LYS A 81 13.19 -18.91 -0.36
CA LYS A 81 13.45 -17.51 -0.74
C LYS A 81 12.28 -16.61 -0.37
N SER A 82 11.06 -17.14 -0.46
CA SER A 82 9.82 -16.45 -0.09
C SER A 82 8.82 -17.43 0.49
N VAL A 83 8.09 -17.01 1.51
CA VAL A 83 6.93 -17.73 2.03
C VAL A 83 5.74 -16.78 2.08
N GLU A 84 4.64 -17.20 1.50
CA GLU A 84 3.38 -16.46 1.51
C GLU A 84 2.28 -17.30 2.17
N LEU A 85 1.31 -16.63 2.77
CA LEU A 85 0.16 -17.26 3.38
C LEU A 85 -1.08 -17.05 2.50
N VAL A 86 -1.80 -18.12 2.18
CA VAL A 86 -3.07 -18.07 1.45
C VAL A 86 -4.14 -18.86 2.19
N GLY A 87 -5.38 -18.38 2.19
CA GLY A 87 -6.48 -19.01 2.89
C GLY A 87 -7.79 -18.24 2.73
N ASP A 88 -8.79 -18.62 3.51
CA ASP A 88 -10.13 -18.03 3.41
C ASP A 88 -10.12 -16.51 3.69
N PHE A 89 -9.28 -16.05 4.62
CA PHE A 89 -9.14 -14.64 5.00
C PHE A 89 -8.56 -13.73 3.90
N ASN A 90 -7.93 -14.29 2.86
CA ASN A 90 -7.44 -13.51 1.71
C ASN A 90 -7.99 -14.01 0.38
N ALA A 91 -9.15 -14.68 0.41
CA ALA A 91 -9.80 -15.26 -0.77
C ALA A 91 -8.86 -16.15 -1.61
N TRP A 92 -7.92 -16.84 -0.95
CA TRP A 92 -6.92 -17.69 -1.60
C TRP A 92 -6.03 -16.95 -2.62
N SER A 93 -5.87 -15.64 -2.48
CA SER A 93 -5.09 -14.81 -3.41
C SER A 93 -3.60 -14.76 -3.00
N PRO A 94 -2.66 -15.29 -3.81
CA PRO A 94 -1.23 -15.17 -3.56
C PRO A 94 -0.74 -13.72 -3.68
N GLY A 95 0.45 -13.45 -3.14
CA GLY A 95 1.13 -12.14 -3.23
C GLY A 95 0.71 -11.10 -2.21
N LEU A 96 -0.44 -11.28 -1.52
CA LEU A 96 -0.96 -10.31 -0.56
C LEU A 96 -0.33 -10.42 0.84
N LEU A 97 -0.03 -11.63 1.29
CA LEU A 97 0.41 -11.90 2.66
C LEU A 97 1.79 -12.57 2.69
N LYS A 98 2.83 -11.76 2.48
CA LYS A 98 4.23 -12.21 2.53
C LYS A 98 4.72 -12.32 3.97
N MET A 99 5.27 -13.46 4.34
CA MET A 99 5.80 -13.70 5.68
C MET A 99 7.20 -13.11 5.86
N ARG A 100 7.57 -12.78 7.10
CA ARG A 100 8.92 -12.30 7.45
C ARG A 100 9.79 -13.46 7.91
N ARG A 101 11.02 -13.55 7.39
CA ARG A 101 12.00 -14.56 7.77
C ARG A 101 12.83 -14.12 8.97
N ASN A 102 12.89 -14.97 9.99
CA ASN A 102 13.79 -14.82 11.12
C ASN A 102 15.17 -15.47 10.85
N PRO A 103 16.23 -15.08 11.57
CA PRO A 103 17.59 -15.62 11.36
C PRO A 103 17.70 -17.15 11.50
N ARG A 104 16.77 -17.78 12.23
CA ARG A 104 16.70 -19.24 12.42
C ARG A 104 16.04 -20.00 11.26
N GLY A 105 15.63 -19.29 10.20
CA GLY A 105 14.94 -19.90 9.04
C GLY A 105 13.46 -20.20 9.27
N THR A 106 12.86 -19.55 10.28
CA THR A 106 11.41 -19.59 10.54
C THR A 106 10.76 -18.35 9.93
N TRP A 107 9.63 -18.53 9.28
CA TRP A 107 8.82 -17.47 8.69
C TRP A 107 7.62 -17.20 9.60
N SER A 108 7.28 -15.93 9.84
CA SER A 108 6.11 -15.56 10.62
C SER A 108 5.33 -14.39 10.01
N ILE A 109 4.02 -14.37 10.27
CA ILE A 109 3.12 -13.25 9.97
C ILE A 109 1.97 -13.25 10.98
N VAL A 110 1.49 -12.07 11.35
CA VAL A 110 0.28 -11.91 12.16
C VAL A 110 -0.84 -11.44 11.24
N VAL A 111 -1.95 -12.18 11.19
CA VAL A 111 -3.10 -11.87 10.34
C VAL A 111 -4.35 -11.78 11.21
N PRO A 112 -5.19 -10.74 11.04
CA PRO A 112 -6.50 -10.68 11.68
C PRO A 112 -7.44 -11.68 11.00
N VAL A 113 -7.91 -12.68 11.75
CA VAL A 113 -8.76 -13.76 11.25
C VAL A 113 -10.07 -13.80 12.06
N PRO A 114 -11.23 -14.01 11.42
CA PRO A 114 -12.47 -14.24 12.15
C PRO A 114 -12.36 -15.47 13.07
N PRO A 115 -12.96 -15.45 14.27
CA PRO A 115 -13.08 -16.63 15.10
C PRO A 115 -13.82 -17.75 14.35
N GLY A 116 -13.36 -18.99 14.55
CA GLY A 116 -13.88 -20.17 13.87
C GLY A 116 -12.81 -20.98 13.13
N PRO A 117 -13.22 -22.02 12.38
CA PRO A 117 -12.32 -22.79 11.54
C PRO A 117 -11.88 -21.97 10.33
N CYS A 118 -10.57 -21.80 10.16
CA CYS A 118 -9.99 -21.19 8.97
C CYS A 118 -9.10 -22.18 8.22
N LYS A 119 -9.26 -22.23 6.89
CA LYS A 119 -8.41 -23.04 6.02
C LYS A 119 -7.31 -22.19 5.40
N TYR A 120 -6.11 -22.73 5.33
CA TYR A 120 -4.93 -22.05 4.79
C TYR A 120 -3.89 -23.01 4.21
N LEU A 121 -2.94 -22.44 3.47
CA LEU A 121 -1.75 -23.08 2.92
C LEU A 121 -0.58 -22.10 2.97
N TYR A 122 0.64 -22.64 3.09
CA TYR A 122 1.86 -21.86 2.87
C TYR A 122 2.31 -22.02 1.43
N LEU A 123 2.63 -20.92 0.75
CA LEU A 123 3.29 -20.95 -0.56
C LEU A 123 4.78 -20.71 -0.36
N VAL A 124 5.56 -21.78 -0.36
CA VAL A 124 7.02 -21.74 -0.25
C VAL A 124 7.62 -21.70 -1.65
N ASP A 125 8.21 -20.56 -2.02
CA ASP A 125 8.73 -20.31 -3.37
C ASP A 125 7.68 -20.59 -4.46
N GLY A 126 6.42 -20.22 -4.19
CA GLY A 126 5.27 -20.45 -5.07
C GLY A 126 4.71 -21.88 -5.02
N LYS A 127 5.31 -22.79 -4.24
CA LYS A 127 4.82 -24.16 -4.07
C LYS A 127 3.96 -24.28 -2.81
N PRO A 128 2.72 -24.79 -2.92
CA PRO A 128 1.85 -25.02 -1.78
C PRO A 128 2.38 -26.15 -0.88
N GLU A 129 2.51 -25.85 0.41
CA GLU A 129 2.93 -26.74 1.47
C GLU A 129 1.90 -26.70 2.61
N LEU A 130 1.67 -27.88 3.20
CA LEU A 130 0.77 -28.05 4.34
C LEU A 130 1.53 -27.76 5.64
N ASP A 131 0.81 -27.15 6.58
CA ASP A 131 1.25 -27.09 7.97
C ASP A 131 1.18 -28.48 8.60
N THR A 132 2.32 -28.98 9.08
CA THR A 132 2.42 -30.27 9.76
C THR A 132 1.94 -30.24 11.21
N GLU A 133 1.80 -29.05 11.81
CA GLU A 133 1.39 -28.87 13.21
C GLU A 133 -0.14 -28.88 13.37
N THR A 134 -0.87 -28.85 12.27
CA THR A 134 -2.31 -28.58 12.23
C THR A 134 -3.07 -29.68 11.47
N GLY A 135 -4.37 -29.83 11.75
CA GLY A 135 -5.24 -30.77 11.02
C GLY A 135 -5.33 -30.44 9.52
N THR A 136 -5.69 -31.45 8.70
CA THR A 136 -5.90 -31.28 7.26
C THR A 136 -7.39 -31.37 6.93
N ALA A 137 -7.88 -30.49 6.06
CA ALA A 137 -9.23 -30.49 5.54
C ALA A 137 -9.24 -30.48 4.00
N ASP A 138 -10.42 -30.70 3.41
CA ASP A 138 -10.62 -30.49 1.97
C ASP A 138 -10.84 -29.00 1.67
N GLY A 139 -9.98 -28.44 0.83
CA GLY A 139 -10.04 -27.09 0.31
C GLY A 139 -10.60 -27.02 -1.11
N PRO A 140 -10.45 -25.86 -1.78
CA PRO A 140 -10.93 -25.67 -3.14
C PRO A 140 -10.39 -26.76 -4.09
N GLN A 141 -11.23 -27.23 -5.02
CA GLN A 141 -10.87 -28.25 -6.02
C GLN A 141 -10.45 -29.63 -5.44
N ARG A 142 -10.96 -30.02 -4.26
CA ARG A 142 -10.59 -31.28 -3.56
C ARG A 142 -9.10 -31.37 -3.20
N ARG A 143 -8.44 -30.23 -3.04
CA ARG A 143 -7.05 -30.18 -2.59
C ARG A 143 -6.99 -30.21 -1.07
N ARG A 144 -6.06 -30.96 -0.49
CA ARG A 144 -5.78 -30.92 0.96
C ARG A 144 -5.24 -29.56 1.38
N VAL A 145 -5.77 -29.00 2.45
CA VAL A 145 -5.39 -27.70 3.06
C VAL A 145 -5.26 -27.84 4.58
N SER A 146 -4.52 -26.95 5.23
CA SER A 146 -4.40 -26.94 6.68
C SER A 146 -5.59 -26.20 7.31
N GLU A 147 -6.15 -26.72 8.39
CA GLU A 147 -7.31 -26.13 9.08
C GLU A 147 -6.96 -25.79 10.53
N ARG A 148 -6.98 -24.50 10.86
CA ARG A 148 -6.76 -24.02 12.23
C ARG A 148 -8.05 -23.45 12.80
N SER A 149 -8.44 -23.94 13.97
CA SER A 149 -9.52 -23.34 14.75
C SER A 149 -8.98 -22.14 15.53
N VAL A 150 -9.50 -20.96 15.22
CA VAL A 150 -9.26 -19.72 15.98
C VAL A 150 -10.37 -19.60 17.01
N LYS A 151 -10.01 -19.47 18.29
CA LYS A 151 -10.94 -19.27 19.41
C LYS A 151 -10.97 -17.81 19.82
#